data_AF-M0HKS7-F1
#
_entry.id   AF-M0HKS7-F1
#
_cell.length_a   1.000
_cell.length_b   1.000
_cell.length_c   1.000
_cell.angle_alpha   90.00
_cell.angle_beta   90.00
_cell.angle_gamma   90.00
#
_symmetry.space_group_name_H-M   'P 1'
#
loop_
_entity.id
_entity.type
_entity.pdbx_description
1 polymer ?
#
loop_
_entity_poly.entity_id
_entity_poly.type
_entity_poly.pdbx_seq_one_letter_code
_entity_poly.pdbx_strand_id
1 'polypeptide(L)'
;MSTDEYRRGRAVEREREKKQRAVHGRYRGVLPVIYGIGLVIFVVVSLFMGPEPAFAVYLVTHLFYAGLIRADIKSLRSQGLDWGFSRHIWFGAAFALPFVAPAYYLYSRRVIRRENESRDVAE
;
A
#
# COMPACT_ATOMS: atom_id res chain seq x y z
N MET A 1 -41.03 13.16 12.86
CA MET A 1 -39.97 12.18 12.61
C MET A 1 -39.30 12.58 11.30
N SER A 2 -38.18 13.31 11.37
CA SER A 2 -37.64 14.00 10.19
C SER A 2 -36.78 13.04 9.36
N THR A 3 -36.90 13.14 8.04
CA THR A 3 -36.09 12.41 7.05
C THR A 3 -34.57 12.56 7.26
N ASP A 4 -34.15 13.59 7.99
CA ASP A 4 -32.75 13.90 8.28
C ASP A 4 -32.16 13.01 9.38
N GLU A 5 -32.93 12.65 10.42
CA GLU A 5 -32.52 11.65 11.43
C GLU A 5 -32.36 10.26 10.83
N TYR A 6 -33.27 9.87 9.92
CA TYR A 6 -33.20 8.58 9.24
C TYR A 6 -31.98 8.49 8.29
N ARG A 7 -31.63 9.61 7.62
CA ARG A 7 -30.45 9.69 6.78
C ARG A 7 -29.15 9.63 7.60
N ARG A 8 -29.14 10.28 8.76
CA ARG A 8 -28.00 10.28 9.69
C ARG A 8 -27.80 8.90 10.32
N GLY A 9 -28.87 8.21 10.72
CA GLY A 9 -28.82 6.83 11.24
C GLY A 9 -28.20 5.84 10.24
N ARG A 10 -28.64 5.87 8.98
CA ARG A 10 -28.04 5.01 7.92
C ARG A 10 -26.59 5.34 7.60
N ALA A 11 -26.15 6.59 7.76
CA ALA A 11 -24.74 6.96 7.56
C ALA A 11 -23.86 6.34 8.66
N VAL A 12 -24.33 6.39 9.91
CA VAL A 12 -23.63 5.80 11.07
C VAL A 12 -23.59 4.27 10.97
N GLU A 13 -24.68 3.62 10.56
CA GLU A 13 -24.68 2.16 10.32
C GLU A 13 -23.71 1.75 9.20
N ARG A 14 -23.67 2.48 8.09
CA ARG A 14 -22.72 2.20 7.00
C ARG A 14 -21.27 2.41 7.42
N GLU A 15 -20.97 3.39 8.26
CA GLU A 15 -19.64 3.57 8.83
C GLU A 15 -19.27 2.43 9.78
N ARG A 16 -20.24 1.95 10.59
CA ARG A 16 -20.06 0.82 11.50
C ARG A 16 -19.81 -0.49 10.73
N GLU A 17 -20.61 -0.77 9.70
CA GLU A 17 -20.40 -1.91 8.80
C GLU A 17 -19.07 -1.85 8.05
N LYS A 18 -18.65 -0.66 7.58
CA LYS A 18 -17.33 -0.49 6.96
C LYS A 18 -16.18 -0.76 7.94
N LYS A 19 -16.33 -0.37 9.21
CA LYS A 19 -15.36 -0.67 10.26
C LYS A 19 -15.35 -2.16 10.64
N GLN A 20 -16.46 -2.87 10.50
CA GLN A 20 -16.57 -4.31 10.79
C GLN A 20 -16.12 -5.22 9.63
N ARG A 21 -15.74 -4.67 8.46
CA ARG A 21 -15.19 -5.47 7.36
C ARG A 21 -13.67 -5.61 7.51
N ALA A 22 -13.18 -6.82 7.25
CA ALA A 22 -11.77 -7.13 7.19
C ALA A 22 -11.05 -6.27 6.13
N VAL A 23 -9.97 -5.61 6.54
CA VAL A 23 -9.16 -4.78 5.66
C VAL A 23 -8.25 -5.67 4.83
N HIS A 24 -8.24 -5.43 3.52
CA HIS A 24 -7.43 -6.17 2.56
C HIS A 24 -6.56 -5.23 1.73
N GLY A 25 -5.26 -5.52 1.66
CA GLY A 25 -4.32 -4.82 0.79
C GLY A 25 -4.45 -5.29 -0.65
N ARG A 26 -5.30 -4.63 -1.44
CA ARG A 26 -5.63 -5.00 -2.83
C ARG A 26 -4.39 -5.11 -3.74
N TYR A 27 -3.38 -4.27 -3.52
CA TYR A 27 -2.19 -4.19 -4.38
C TYR A 27 -0.96 -4.84 -3.76
N ARG A 28 -1.06 -5.35 -2.51
CA ARG A 28 0.07 -5.98 -1.79
C ARG A 28 0.57 -7.27 -2.42
N GLY A 29 -0.31 -8.08 -3.00
CA GLY A 29 0.09 -9.34 -3.63
C GLY A 29 1.01 -9.14 -4.84
N VAL A 30 0.87 -8.00 -5.53
CA VAL A 30 1.60 -7.69 -6.76
C VAL A 30 2.94 -7.00 -6.49
N LEU A 31 3.07 -6.31 -5.34
CA LEU A 31 4.29 -5.64 -4.91
C LEU A 31 5.57 -6.52 -4.96
N PRO A 32 5.61 -7.72 -4.36
CA PRO A 32 6.81 -8.57 -4.41
C PRO A 32 7.11 -9.10 -5.82
N VAL A 33 6.07 -9.32 -6.64
CA VAL A 33 6.24 -9.78 -8.03
C VAL A 33 6.90 -8.69 -8.86
N ILE A 34 6.37 -7.47 -8.81
CA ILE A 34 6.92 -6.31 -9.51
C ILE A 34 8.32 -5.99 -8.97
N TYR A 35 8.54 -6.19 -7.66
CA TYR A 35 9.86 -6.06 -7.07
C TYR A 35 10.89 -7.01 -7.69
N GLY A 36 10.54 -8.29 -7.79
CA GLY A 36 11.38 -9.30 -8.42
C GLY A 36 11.67 -8.99 -9.88
N ILE A 37 10.66 -8.58 -10.65
CA ILE A 37 10.82 -8.20 -12.06
C ILE A 37 11.77 -7.01 -12.20
N GLY A 38 11.57 -5.95 -11.43
CA GLY A 38 12.44 -4.77 -11.46
C GLY A 38 13.89 -5.09 -11.09
N LEU A 39 14.09 -5.95 -10.09
CA LEU A 39 15.42 -6.42 -9.68
C LEU A 39 16.11 -7.20 -10.80
N VAL A 40 15.40 -8.12 -11.44
CA VAL A 40 15.95 -8.93 -12.54
C VAL A 40 16.34 -8.02 -13.72
N ILE A 41 15.47 -7.10 -14.14
CA ILE A 41 15.77 -6.17 -15.22
C ILE A 41 16.99 -5.31 -14.87
N PHE A 42 17.04 -4.76 -13.64
CA PHE A 42 18.16 -3.95 -13.20
C PHE A 42 19.49 -4.72 -13.24
N VAL A 43 19.51 -5.97 -12.75
CA VAL A 43 20.71 -6.82 -12.75
C VAL A 43 21.15 -7.13 -14.18
N VAL A 44 20.24 -7.54 -15.05
CA VAL A 44 20.54 -7.84 -16.46
C VAL A 44 21.10 -6.59 -17.15
N VAL A 45 20.41 -5.45 -17.05
CA VAL A 45 20.86 -4.22 -17.70
C VAL A 45 22.21 -3.74 -17.13
N SER A 46 22.42 -3.83 -15.82
CA SER A 46 23.71 -3.48 -15.20
C SER A 46 24.86 -4.35 -15.71
N LEU A 47 24.63 -5.65 -15.88
CA LEU A 47 25.66 -6.59 -16.32
C LEU A 47 25.98 -6.47 -17.82
N PHE A 48 25.00 -6.17 -18.66
CA PHE A 48 25.15 -6.25 -20.12
C PHE A 48 25.20 -4.90 -20.85
N MET A 49 24.69 -3.81 -20.24
CA MET A 49 24.53 -2.51 -20.92
C MET A 49 25.21 -1.35 -20.17
N GLY A 50 25.74 -1.60 -18.97
CA GLY A 50 26.47 -0.60 -18.19
C GLY A 50 25.58 0.27 -17.28
N PRO A 51 26.19 1.27 -16.60
CA PRO A 51 25.57 1.96 -15.47
C PRO A 51 24.49 2.97 -15.86
N GLU A 52 24.60 3.64 -17.01
CA GLU A 52 23.60 4.63 -17.47
C GLU A 52 22.21 4.03 -17.70
N PRO A 53 22.05 2.96 -18.51
CA PRO A 53 20.74 2.34 -18.68
C PRO A 53 20.23 1.67 -17.40
N ALA A 54 21.12 1.15 -16.56
CA ALA A 54 20.76 0.61 -15.25
C ALA A 54 20.16 1.69 -14.33
N PHE A 55 20.70 2.91 -14.37
CA PHE A 55 20.16 4.04 -13.62
C PHE A 55 18.78 4.46 -14.12
N ALA A 56 18.54 4.45 -15.43
CA ALA A 56 17.21 4.70 -15.99
C ALA A 56 16.19 3.65 -15.53
N VAL A 57 16.55 2.36 -15.59
CA VAL A 57 15.71 1.26 -15.07
C VAL A 57 15.44 1.46 -13.58
N TYR A 58 16.46 1.81 -12.80
CA TYR A 58 16.32 2.09 -11.37
C TYR A 58 15.28 3.19 -11.12
N LEU A 59 15.39 4.34 -11.80
CA LEU A 59 14.46 5.46 -11.64
C LEU A 59 13.02 5.08 -12.00
N VAL A 60 12.82 4.46 -13.17
CA VAL A 60 11.48 4.03 -13.63
C VAL A 60 10.86 3.04 -12.64
N THR A 61 11.66 2.10 -12.16
CA THR A 61 11.24 1.10 -11.19
C THR A 61 10.81 1.74 -9.86
N HIS A 62 11.55 2.73 -9.35
CA HIS A 62 11.21 3.44 -8.11
C HIS A 62 9.96 4.31 -8.26
N LEU A 63 9.79 4.97 -9.41
CA LEU A 63 8.56 5.71 -9.73
C LEU A 63 7.33 4.79 -9.70
N PHE A 64 7.48 3.60 -10.28
CA PHE A 64 6.41 2.62 -10.29
C PHE A 64 6.09 2.08 -8.89
N TYR A 65 7.10 1.78 -8.06
CA TYR A 65 6.88 1.42 -6.66
C TYR A 65 6.19 2.53 -5.86
N ALA A 66 6.62 3.79 -6.03
CA ALA A 66 5.99 4.93 -5.38
C ALA A 66 4.50 5.05 -5.77
N GLY A 67 4.18 4.83 -7.05
CA GLY A 67 2.81 4.79 -7.55
C GLY A 67 1.97 3.68 -6.91
N LEU A 68 2.52 2.45 -6.82
CA LEU A 68 1.83 1.31 -6.20
C LEU A 68 1.62 1.50 -4.71
N ILE A 69 2.65 1.95 -3.98
CA ILE A 69 2.56 2.27 -2.55
C ILE A 69 1.48 3.33 -2.32
N ARG A 70 1.45 4.38 -3.15
CA ARG A 70 0.41 5.41 -3.06
C ARG A 70 -0.99 4.85 -3.33
N ALA A 71 -1.15 3.98 -4.32
CA ALA A 71 -2.42 3.34 -4.63
C ALA A 71 -2.90 2.41 -3.51
N ASP A 72 -1.99 1.63 -2.92
CA ASP A 72 -2.30 0.73 -1.80
C ASP A 72 -2.69 1.52 -0.54
N ILE A 73 -1.95 2.59 -0.20
CA ILE A 73 -2.31 3.51 0.89
C ILE A 73 -3.70 4.12 0.65
N LYS A 74 -4.00 4.57 -0.58
CA LYS A 74 -5.32 5.14 -0.91
C LYS A 74 -6.43 4.09 -0.77
N SER A 75 -6.16 2.85 -1.17
CA SER A 75 -7.08 1.71 -1.02
C SER A 75 -7.33 1.39 0.46
N LEU A 76 -6.29 1.31 1.29
CA LEU A 76 -6.42 1.04 2.73
C LEU A 76 -7.17 2.18 3.45
N ARG A 77 -6.92 3.44 3.08
CA ARG A 77 -7.66 4.59 3.61
C ARG A 77 -9.15 4.51 3.29
N SER A 78 -9.52 4.06 2.09
CA SER A 78 -10.93 3.90 1.71
C SER A 78 -11.66 2.83 2.55
N GLN A 79 -10.90 1.92 3.18
CA GLN A 79 -11.36 0.89 4.09
C GLN A 79 -11.32 1.33 5.57
N GLY A 80 -11.04 2.61 5.83
CA GLY A 80 -11.03 3.20 7.17
C GLY A 80 -9.77 2.91 7.98
N LEU A 81 -8.70 2.43 7.35
CA LEU A 81 -7.43 2.18 8.01
C LEU A 81 -6.57 3.46 7.91
N ASP A 82 -6.32 4.14 9.04
CA ASP A 82 -5.53 5.37 9.09
C ASP A 82 -4.07 5.08 9.51
N TRP A 83 -3.12 5.49 8.67
CA TRP A 83 -1.68 5.31 8.89
C TRP A 83 -0.98 6.58 9.43
N GLY A 84 -1.69 7.68 9.60
CA GLY A 84 -1.10 8.92 10.08
C GLY A 84 0.10 9.37 9.23
N PHE A 85 1.16 9.86 9.87
CA PHE A 85 2.35 10.42 9.20
C PHE A 85 3.22 9.38 8.47
N SER A 86 3.13 8.10 8.88
CA SER A 86 3.94 7.02 8.30
C SER A 86 3.71 6.83 6.79
N ARG A 87 2.55 7.26 6.27
CA ARG A 87 2.23 7.22 4.83
C ARG A 87 3.17 8.07 3.97
N HIS A 88 3.57 9.25 4.46
CA HIS A 88 4.42 10.17 3.71
C HIS A 88 5.87 9.69 3.71
N ILE A 89 6.28 9.03 4.81
CA ILE A 89 7.59 8.40 4.94
C ILE A 89 7.72 7.25 3.94
N TRP A 90 6.72 6.37 3.84
CA TRP A 90 6.76 5.26 2.87
C TRP A 90 6.77 5.73 1.43
N PHE A 91 6.03 6.79 1.10
CA PHE A 91 6.04 7.38 -0.24
C PHE A 91 7.39 8.06 -0.55
N GLY A 92 7.97 8.83 0.37
CA GLY A 92 9.27 9.46 0.17
C GLY A 92 10.41 8.45 0.09
N ALA A 93 10.40 7.44 0.97
CA ALA A 93 11.33 6.32 0.94
C ALA A 93 11.26 5.54 -0.37
N ALA A 94 10.10 5.51 -1.04
CA ALA A 94 9.91 4.83 -2.32
C ALA A 94 10.82 5.35 -3.44
N PHE A 95 11.27 6.60 -3.34
CA PHE A 95 12.17 7.24 -4.30
C PHE A 95 13.64 7.04 -3.97
N ALA A 96 13.97 6.89 -2.69
CA ALA A 96 15.36 6.97 -2.21
C ALA A 96 15.95 5.59 -1.83
N LEU A 97 15.12 4.65 -1.39
CA LEU A 97 15.59 3.42 -0.77
C LEU A 97 15.22 2.19 -1.61
N PRO A 98 16.21 1.40 -2.07
CA PRO A 98 15.95 0.22 -2.92
C PRO A 98 15.11 -0.86 -2.21
N PHE A 99 15.22 -0.98 -0.89
CA PHE A 99 14.52 -2.00 -0.11
C PHE A 99 13.18 -1.52 0.48
N VAL A 100 12.69 -0.36 0.06
CA VAL A 100 11.45 0.21 0.58
C VAL A 100 10.23 -0.65 0.26
N ALA A 101 10.12 -1.22 -0.95
CA ALA A 101 8.96 -2.02 -1.35
C ALA A 101 8.84 -3.32 -0.53
N PRO A 102 9.92 -4.10 -0.33
CA PRO A 102 9.92 -5.22 0.61
C PRO A 102 9.60 -4.81 2.05
N ALA A 103 10.21 -3.75 2.55
CA ALA A 103 9.98 -3.26 3.91
C ALA A 103 8.52 -2.81 4.11
N TYR A 104 7.96 -2.11 3.13
CA TYR A 104 6.56 -1.71 3.08
C TYR A 104 5.64 -2.93 3.10
N TYR A 105 5.92 -3.95 2.29
CA TYR A 105 5.12 -5.17 2.24
C TYR A 105 5.04 -5.89 3.59
N LEU A 106 6.14 -5.93 4.34
CA LEU A 106 6.20 -6.52 5.68
C LEU A 106 5.49 -5.65 6.73
N TYR A 107 5.73 -4.33 6.71
CA TYR A 107 5.11 -3.38 7.63
C TYR A 107 3.59 -3.37 7.48
N SER A 108 3.12 -3.19 6.24
CA SER A 108 1.70 -3.22 5.88
C SER A 108 1.01 -4.51 6.32
N ARG A 109 1.70 -5.66 6.27
CA ARG A 109 1.19 -6.94 6.79
C ARG A 109 0.84 -6.85 8.26
N ARG A 110 1.77 -6.34 9.06
CA ARG A 110 1.62 -6.27 10.51
C ARG A 110 0.51 -5.31 10.88
N VAL A 111 0.41 -4.18 10.18
CA VAL A 111 -0.64 -3.18 10.46
C VAL A 111 -2.02 -3.72 10.08
N ILE A 112 -2.17 -4.31 8.89
CA ILE A 112 -3.46 -4.89 8.46
C ILE A 112 -3.89 -6.02 9.40
N ARG A 113 -2.95 -6.89 9.81
CA ARG A 113 -3.26 -7.96 10.77
C ARG A 113 -3.73 -7.41 12.10
N ARG A 114 -3.01 -6.44 12.67
CA ARG A 114 -3.39 -5.79 13.94
C ARG A 114 -4.75 -5.08 13.84
N GLU A 115 -5.04 -4.46 12.70
CA GLU A 115 -6.32 -3.79 12.48
C GLU A 115 -7.47 -4.81 12.30
N ASN A 116 -7.22 -5.96 11.68
CA ASN A 116 -8.24 -7.01 11.57
C ASN A 116 -8.47 -7.72 12.91
N GLU A 117 -7.42 -7.92 13.71
CA GLU A 117 -7.49 -8.41 15.09
C GLU A 117 -8.27 -7.42 15.98
N SER A 118 -8.04 -6.10 15.86
CA SER A 118 -8.75 -5.09 16.67
C SER A 118 -10.23 -4.94 16.31
N ARG A 119 -10.59 -5.27 15.06
CA ARG A 119 -11.98 -5.26 14.58
C ARG A 119 -12.73 -6.55 14.88
N ASP A 120 -12.08 -7.54 15.50
CA ASP A 120 -12.64 -8.86 15.83
C ASP A 120 -13.19 -9.59 14.60
N VAL A 121 -12.62 -9.29 13.42
CA VAL A 121 -12.98 -9.91 12.12
C VAL A 121 -11.99 -11.03 11.79
N ALA A 122 -11.28 -11.53 12.80
CA ALA A 122 -10.40 -12.68 12.67
C ALA A 122 -11.24 -13.96 12.71
N GLU A 123 -11.87 -14.28 11.58
CA GLU A 123 -12.20 -15.65 11.17
C GLU A 123 -11.38 -16.03 9.94
#